data_AF-A0A2E3I0A9-F1
#
_entry.id   AF-A0A2E3I0A9-F1
#
_cell.length_a   1.000
_cell.length_b   1.000
_cell.length_c   1.000
_cell.angle_alpha   90.00
_cell.angle_beta   90.00
_cell.angle_gamma   90.00
#
_symmetry.space_group_name_H-M   'P 1'
#
loop_
_entity.id
_entity.type
_entity.pdbx_description
1 polymer ?
#
loop_
_entity_poly.entity_id
_entity_poly.type
_entity_poly.pdbx_seq_one_letter_code
_entity_poly.pdbx_strand_id
1 'polypeptide(L)'
;MKLKSLIIISIFLSSKWINADPNLPFEFNSSVNRVIEKLETDGVINGLHRHTRPYKRSDIAKIVEIAKKQIKSKKLRPAKIHLQLLQKLENQLQLGPNNSDSTEKFQTRSLISIRSHAESSKISPSYQQALRYQLGQKMIIYQELEVDKLFNRTKSATKYPTQGSTAEKRINQWQGNYTADFKRAYLDIPFTKGTNLIIGRNQIFWGTGRRHAVGISDNSPPFDLIFISSDFSSVRGTAFISKLDRMWHQEKRRYLATRYLSGHRLDWRLNDRIELGISEIVLYGGDARGPEWYYLNPILPYYASQFNANTEKEGLTRNDNIMLILEGAIRPIKGLRIYGELFVDDFSYVGRGDPNDFAFLTGIIWNNLLKSQQLSLVSEYARVNRWTYTHLVEENQYTHFGSIIGHRIGNDADQLYLEANYWLNADTKLALF
;
A
#
# COMPACT_ATOMS: atom_id res chain seq x y z
N MET A 1 -4.99 -31.97 -33.18
CA MET A 1 -6.09 -31.84 -32.21
C MET A 1 -5.51 -31.31 -30.89
N LYS A 2 -5.48 -29.99 -30.69
CA LYS A 2 -4.87 -29.37 -29.51
C LYS A 2 -5.94 -29.20 -28.43
N LEU A 3 -5.75 -29.86 -27.28
CA LEU A 3 -6.57 -29.67 -26.08
C LEU A 3 -6.64 -28.16 -25.79
N LYS A 4 -7.84 -27.59 -25.89
CA LYS A 4 -8.13 -26.26 -25.37
C LYS A 4 -7.99 -26.35 -23.86
N SER A 5 -7.07 -25.59 -23.30
CA SER A 5 -6.85 -25.47 -21.86
C SER A 5 -8.17 -25.09 -21.19
N LEU A 6 -8.80 -26.05 -20.52
CA LEU A 6 -9.97 -25.85 -19.69
C LEU A 6 -9.47 -25.17 -18.42
N ILE A 7 -9.67 -23.87 -18.28
CA ILE A 7 -9.51 -23.21 -16.98
C ILE A 7 -10.69 -23.68 -16.14
N ILE A 8 -10.44 -24.61 -15.22
CA ILE A 8 -11.39 -24.95 -14.17
C ILE A 8 -11.43 -23.74 -13.23
N ILE A 9 -12.38 -22.85 -13.47
CA ILE A 9 -12.81 -21.88 -12.47
C ILE A 9 -13.67 -22.67 -11.50
N SER A 10 -13.12 -23.01 -10.34
CA SER A 10 -13.90 -23.59 -9.24
C SER A 10 -14.89 -22.54 -8.74
N ILE A 11 -16.09 -22.54 -9.31
CA ILE A 11 -17.22 -21.76 -8.83
C ILE A 11 -17.80 -22.54 -7.65
N PHE A 12 -17.47 -22.13 -6.43
CA PHE A 12 -18.22 -22.56 -5.25
C PHE A 12 -19.61 -21.91 -5.29
N LEU A 13 -20.62 -22.67 -5.73
CA LEU A 13 -22.03 -22.29 -5.67
C LEU A 13 -22.53 -22.50 -4.23
N SER A 14 -22.39 -21.47 -3.38
CA SER A 14 -23.18 -21.38 -2.13
C SER A 14 -24.35 -20.41 -2.33
N SER A 15 -25.55 -20.85 -1.98
CA SER A 15 -26.84 -20.28 -2.37
C SER A 15 -27.31 -19.06 -1.55
N LYS A 16 -26.41 -18.30 -0.92
CA LYS A 16 -26.77 -17.07 -0.20
C LYS A 16 -25.97 -15.88 -0.72
N TRP A 17 -26.47 -15.30 -1.81
CA TRP A 17 -25.96 -14.06 -2.39
C TRP A 17 -26.36 -12.88 -1.50
N ILE A 18 -25.50 -12.54 -0.54
CA ILE A 18 -25.55 -11.21 0.08
C ILE A 18 -24.66 -10.32 -0.77
N ASN A 19 -25.25 -9.29 -1.39
CA ASN A 19 -24.57 -8.23 -2.15
C ASN A 19 -23.75 -7.34 -1.21
N ALA A 20 -22.77 -7.94 -0.53
CA ALA A 20 -21.86 -7.26 0.35
C ALA A 20 -20.50 -7.08 -0.30
N ASP A 21 -19.98 -5.84 -0.31
CA ASP A 21 -18.70 -5.49 -0.94
C ASP A 21 -17.58 -6.29 -0.23
N PRO A 22 -17.00 -7.31 -0.88
CA PRO A 22 -16.05 -8.22 -0.28
C PRO A 22 -14.68 -7.56 -0.07
N ASN A 23 -14.44 -6.38 -0.66
CA ASN A 23 -13.14 -5.70 -0.65
C ASN A 23 -12.69 -5.34 0.75
N LEU A 24 -11.84 -6.16 1.36
CA LEU A 24 -11.34 -5.96 2.72
C LEU A 24 -10.53 -4.65 2.87
N PRO A 25 -9.65 -4.29 1.91
CA PRO A 25 -8.98 -3.01 1.87
C PRO A 25 -9.52 -2.03 0.81
N PHE A 26 -9.39 -0.72 1.07
CA PHE A 26 -9.57 0.30 0.02
C PHE A 26 -8.33 0.36 -0.90
N GLU A 27 -8.55 0.47 -2.22
CA GLU A 27 -7.44 0.72 -3.16
C GLU A 27 -6.78 2.07 -2.85
N PHE A 28 -5.45 2.14 -2.93
CA PHE A 28 -4.65 3.29 -2.47
C PHE A 28 -5.12 4.64 -3.03
N ASN A 29 -5.40 4.70 -4.34
CA ASN A 29 -5.84 5.92 -5.03
C ASN A 29 -7.36 5.96 -5.29
N SER A 30 -8.18 5.25 -4.50
CA SER A 30 -9.63 5.23 -4.64
C SER A 30 -10.32 6.55 -4.23
N SER A 31 -11.51 6.79 -4.80
CA SER A 31 -12.38 7.89 -4.36
C SER A 31 -12.71 7.81 -2.88
N VAL A 32 -12.77 6.61 -2.30
CA VAL A 32 -13.05 6.40 -0.87
C VAL A 32 -11.92 6.91 0.00
N ASN A 33 -10.66 6.64 -0.36
CA ASN A 33 -9.51 7.19 0.37
C ASN A 33 -9.49 8.73 0.34
N ARG A 34 -9.97 9.35 -0.76
CA ARG A 34 -10.15 10.82 -0.83
C ARG A 34 -11.23 11.33 0.12
N VAL A 35 -12.32 10.57 0.30
CA VAL A 35 -13.35 10.90 1.29
C VAL A 35 -12.81 10.79 2.72
N ILE A 36 -12.12 9.69 3.04
CA ILE A 36 -11.50 9.46 4.35
C ILE A 36 -10.50 10.58 4.65
N GLU A 37 -9.59 10.88 3.71
CA GLU A 37 -8.61 11.97 3.82
C GLU A 37 -9.28 13.31 4.14
N LYS A 38 -10.36 13.65 3.42
CA LYS A 38 -11.05 14.92 3.64
C LYS A 38 -11.69 14.98 5.02
N LEU A 39 -12.49 13.98 5.37
CA LEU A 39 -13.19 13.94 6.66
C LEU A 39 -12.20 13.97 7.83
N GLU A 40 -11.06 13.28 7.68
CA GLU A 40 -10.01 13.28 8.70
C GLU A 40 -9.30 14.63 8.77
N THR A 41 -8.87 15.19 7.64
CA THR A 41 -8.21 16.51 7.60
C THR A 41 -9.08 17.59 8.23
N ASP A 42 -10.39 17.51 8.02
CA ASP A 42 -11.38 18.47 8.55
C ASP A 42 -11.75 18.20 10.03
N GLY A 43 -11.24 17.10 10.61
CA GLY A 43 -11.45 16.70 12.00
C GLY A 43 -12.84 16.14 12.28
N VAL A 44 -13.51 15.60 11.25
CA VAL A 44 -14.81 14.93 11.33
C VAL A 44 -14.65 13.48 11.78
N ILE A 45 -13.63 12.80 11.27
CA ILE A 45 -13.18 11.49 11.73
C ILE A 45 -11.77 11.60 12.29
N ASN A 46 -11.43 10.78 13.30
CA ASN A 46 -10.12 10.75 13.92
C ASN A 46 -9.78 9.32 14.34
N GLY A 47 -8.52 9.08 14.70
CA GLY A 47 -8.09 7.80 15.25
C GLY A 47 -7.68 6.77 14.20
N LEU A 48 -7.25 7.21 13.01
CA LEU A 48 -6.69 6.37 11.96
C LEU A 48 -5.17 6.32 12.09
N HIS A 49 -4.58 5.15 11.85
CA HIS A 49 -3.16 5.05 11.50
C HIS A 49 -3.05 5.25 10.00
N ARG A 50 -2.82 6.49 9.56
CA ARG A 50 -2.97 6.91 8.16
C ARG A 50 -1.79 6.45 7.30
N HIS A 51 -0.63 6.34 7.92
CA HIS A 51 0.62 6.10 7.22
C HIS A 51 0.78 4.64 6.77
N THR A 52 0.01 3.73 7.36
CA THR A 52 -0.02 2.31 7.00
C THR A 52 -1.30 1.97 6.25
N ARG A 53 -1.14 1.60 4.98
CA ARG A 53 -2.23 1.27 4.07
C ARG A 53 -2.02 -0.12 3.44
N PRO A 54 -3.09 -0.78 2.98
CA PRO A 54 -4.46 -0.25 2.89
C PRO A 54 -5.27 -0.31 4.20
N TYR A 55 -6.27 0.56 4.34
CA TYR A 55 -7.12 0.57 5.53
C TYR A 55 -8.09 -0.60 5.56
N LYS A 56 -8.22 -1.25 6.73
CA LYS A 56 -9.27 -2.22 6.99
C LYS A 56 -10.62 -1.51 7.08
N ARG A 57 -11.63 -2.01 6.39
CA ARG A 57 -13.00 -1.46 6.45
C ARG A 57 -13.58 -1.45 7.86
N SER A 58 -13.28 -2.46 8.66
CA SER A 58 -13.72 -2.56 10.06
C SER A 58 -13.18 -1.41 10.93
N ASP A 59 -11.96 -0.94 10.65
CA ASP A 59 -11.38 0.20 11.37
C ASP A 59 -12.09 1.50 10.96
N ILE A 60 -12.30 1.72 9.66
CA ILE A 60 -13.04 2.88 9.16
C ILE A 60 -14.48 2.89 9.70
N ALA A 61 -15.15 1.74 9.73
CA ALA A 61 -16.49 1.58 10.29
C ALA A 61 -16.60 2.06 11.73
N LYS A 62 -15.70 1.60 12.61
CA LYS A 62 -15.67 2.02 14.02
C LYS A 62 -15.52 3.54 14.16
N ILE A 63 -14.66 4.14 13.35
CA ILE A 63 -14.39 5.58 13.40
C ILE A 63 -15.59 6.39 12.89
N VAL A 64 -16.24 5.92 11.83
CA VAL A 64 -17.48 6.53 11.33
C VAL A 64 -18.57 6.48 12.40
N GLU A 65 -18.76 5.35 13.09
CA GLU A 65 -19.71 5.25 14.21
C GLU A 65 -19.41 6.23 15.35
N ILE A 66 -18.13 6.40 15.72
CA ILE A 66 -17.71 7.38 16.73
C ILE A 66 -18.08 8.79 16.28
N ALA A 67 -17.78 9.17 15.04
CA ALA A 67 -18.12 10.48 14.49
C ALA A 67 -19.63 10.74 14.53
N LYS A 68 -20.45 9.75 14.15
CA LYS A 68 -21.93 9.86 14.23
C LYS A 68 -22.42 10.10 15.65
N LYS A 69 -21.88 9.38 16.63
CA LYS A 69 -22.22 9.58 18.06
C LYS A 69 -21.86 10.99 18.52
N GLN A 70 -20.72 11.53 18.09
CA GLN A 70 -20.30 12.90 18.39
C GLN A 70 -21.19 13.95 17.70
N ILE A 71 -21.66 13.70 16.49
CA ILE A 71 -22.62 14.56 15.77
C ILE A 71 -23.96 14.56 16.50
N LYS A 72 -24.49 13.39 16.85
CA LYS A 72 -25.78 13.24 17.57
C LYS A 72 -25.75 13.94 18.93
N SER A 73 -24.63 13.87 19.64
CA SER A 73 -24.42 14.54 20.93
C SER A 73 -24.03 16.02 20.82
N LYS A 74 -24.04 16.61 19.62
CA LYS A 74 -23.66 18.01 19.34
C LYS A 74 -22.23 18.40 19.73
N LYS A 75 -21.36 17.42 20.04
CA LYS A 75 -19.92 17.61 20.28
C LYS A 75 -19.16 17.92 18.99
N LEU A 76 -19.65 17.43 17.86
CA LEU A 76 -19.10 17.68 16.52
C LEU A 76 -20.16 18.39 15.66
N ARG A 77 -19.78 19.49 15.01
CA ARG A 77 -20.63 20.28 14.10
C ARG A 77 -20.05 20.28 12.69
N PRO A 78 -20.33 19.26 11.87
CA PRO A 78 -19.80 19.14 10.52
C PRO A 78 -20.53 20.06 9.52
N ALA A 79 -19.87 20.43 8.42
CA ALA A 79 -20.50 21.13 7.30
C ALA A 79 -21.42 20.20 6.50
N LYS A 80 -22.28 20.77 5.64
CA LYS A 80 -23.22 20.00 4.79
C LYS A 80 -22.49 18.94 3.96
N ILE A 81 -21.36 19.30 3.34
CA ILE A 81 -20.57 18.36 2.52
C ILE A 81 -20.03 17.19 3.34
N HIS A 82 -19.62 17.40 4.59
CA HIS A 82 -19.12 16.32 5.45
C HIS A 82 -20.22 15.30 5.77
N LEU A 83 -21.46 15.75 5.98
CA LEU A 83 -22.60 14.85 6.21
C LEU A 83 -22.89 13.99 4.98
N GLN A 84 -22.84 14.58 3.78
CA GLN A 84 -23.01 13.83 2.53
C GLN A 84 -21.89 12.81 2.32
N LEU A 85 -20.65 13.19 2.62
CA LEU A 85 -19.48 12.32 2.51
C LEU A 85 -19.49 11.17 3.53
N LEU A 86 -19.92 11.43 4.77
CA LEU A 86 -20.13 10.39 5.78
C LEU A 86 -21.20 9.40 5.31
N GLN A 87 -22.34 9.88 4.82
CA GLN A 87 -23.40 9.01 4.31
C GLN A 87 -22.92 8.13 3.15
N LYS A 88 -22.14 8.70 2.22
CA LYS A 88 -21.52 7.94 1.14
C LYS A 88 -20.60 6.85 1.66
N LEU A 89 -19.76 7.17 2.64
CA LEU A 89 -18.84 6.22 3.25
C LEU A 89 -19.58 5.10 3.98
N GLU A 90 -20.66 5.43 4.70
CA GLU A 90 -21.54 4.44 5.35
C GLU A 90 -22.17 3.47 4.34
N ASN A 91 -22.69 3.98 3.23
CA ASN A 91 -23.28 3.16 2.17
C ASN A 91 -22.25 2.19 1.58
N GLN A 92 -21.00 2.64 1.42
CA GLN A 92 -19.91 1.81 0.93
C GLN A 92 -19.46 0.74 1.94
N LEU A 93 -19.46 1.08 3.23
CA LEU A 93 -19.12 0.16 4.32
C LEU A 93 -20.26 -0.82 4.65
N GLN A 94 -21.47 -0.58 4.13
CA GLN A 94 -22.67 -1.37 4.40
C GLN A 94 -23.00 -1.47 5.89
N LEU A 95 -22.85 -0.36 6.60
CA LEU A 95 -23.23 -0.23 8.00
C LEU A 95 -24.76 -0.21 8.12
N GLY A 96 -25.38 -1.38 8.22
CA GLY A 96 -26.80 -1.57 8.44
C GLY A 96 -27.11 -2.27 9.77
N PRO A 97 -28.31 -2.07 10.35
CA PRO A 97 -28.72 -2.62 11.65
C PRO A 97 -28.82 -4.16 11.71
N ASN A 98 -28.67 -4.87 10.59
CA ASN A 98 -28.84 -6.32 10.48
C ASN A 98 -27.54 -7.10 10.23
N ASN A 99 -26.38 -6.61 10.67
CA ASN A 99 -25.17 -7.43 10.74
C ASN A 99 -25.19 -8.34 11.97
N SER A 100 -26.19 -9.22 12.03
CA SER A 100 -26.23 -10.30 13.02
C SER A 100 -25.15 -11.35 12.74
N ASP A 101 -24.71 -11.96 13.83
CA ASP A 101 -23.77 -13.07 13.95
C ASP A 101 -24.20 -14.26 13.10
N SER A 102 -23.72 -14.34 11.85
CA SER A 102 -23.64 -15.63 11.16
C SER A 102 -22.18 -16.08 11.14
N THR A 103 -22.00 -17.34 11.53
CA THR A 103 -20.70 -18.00 11.71
C THR A 103 -19.98 -18.24 10.40
N GLU A 104 -20.67 -18.25 9.26
CA GLU A 104 -20.02 -18.29 7.95
C GLU A 104 -20.69 -17.28 7.02
N LYS A 105 -19.87 -16.54 6.27
CA LYS A 105 -20.35 -15.54 5.29
C LYS A 105 -19.51 -15.63 4.02
N PHE A 106 -20.16 -15.98 2.91
CA PHE A 106 -19.60 -15.82 1.58
C PHE A 106 -20.10 -14.51 0.97
N GLN A 107 -19.19 -13.75 0.37
CA GLN A 107 -19.47 -12.46 -0.26
C GLN A 107 -18.69 -12.36 -1.56
N THR A 108 -19.30 -11.79 -2.59
CA THR A 108 -18.69 -11.64 -3.91
C THR A 108 -19.09 -10.31 -4.52
N ARG A 109 -18.19 -9.74 -5.32
CA ARG A 109 -18.45 -8.54 -6.11
C ARG A 109 -17.73 -8.69 -7.43
N SER A 110 -18.46 -8.43 -8.50
CA SER A 110 -17.92 -8.33 -9.84
C SER A 110 -18.11 -6.91 -10.37
N LEU A 111 -17.13 -6.42 -11.11
CA LEU A 111 -17.19 -5.13 -11.80
C LEU A 111 -16.74 -5.34 -13.24
N ILE A 112 -17.60 -4.98 -14.18
CA ILE A 112 -17.24 -4.81 -15.59
C ILE A 112 -17.04 -3.32 -15.82
N SER A 113 -15.90 -2.94 -16.38
CA SER A 113 -15.59 -1.54 -16.66
C SER A 113 -14.93 -1.37 -18.02
N ILE A 114 -15.07 -0.19 -18.62
CA ILE A 114 -14.26 0.21 -19.77
C ILE A 114 -13.10 1.07 -19.23
N ARG A 115 -11.86 0.69 -19.54
CA ARG A 115 -10.65 1.36 -19.07
C ARG A 115 -9.83 1.87 -20.24
N SER A 116 -9.27 3.06 -20.06
CA SER A 116 -8.09 3.52 -20.79
C SER A 116 -6.90 3.52 -19.82
N HIS A 117 -5.69 3.37 -20.35
CA HIS A 117 -4.47 3.46 -19.56
C HIS A 117 -3.69 4.69 -20.01
N ALA A 118 -3.03 5.40 -19.10
CA ALA A 118 -2.29 6.63 -19.44
C ALA A 118 -1.27 6.42 -20.59
N GLU A 119 -0.77 5.19 -20.74
CA GLU A 119 0.21 4.82 -21.76
C GLU A 119 -0.43 4.24 -23.05
N SER A 120 -1.76 4.19 -23.15
CA SER A 120 -2.52 3.68 -24.29
C SER A 120 -3.82 4.45 -24.52
N SER A 121 -3.95 5.09 -25.67
CA SER A 121 -5.19 5.78 -26.11
C SER A 121 -6.37 4.84 -26.40
N LYS A 122 -6.16 3.52 -26.32
CA LYS A 122 -7.21 2.52 -26.57
C LYS A 122 -8.01 2.26 -25.31
N ILE A 123 -9.32 2.45 -25.40
CA ILE A 123 -10.28 1.93 -24.42
C ILE A 123 -10.45 0.42 -24.61
N SER A 124 -10.56 -0.30 -23.51
CA SER A 124 -10.81 -1.75 -23.52
C SER A 124 -11.71 -2.16 -22.36
N PRO A 125 -12.59 -3.16 -22.55
CA PRO A 125 -13.32 -3.71 -21.43
C PRO A 125 -12.35 -4.40 -20.46
N SER A 126 -12.75 -4.45 -19.21
CA SER A 126 -12.02 -5.01 -18.08
C SER A 126 -13.03 -5.64 -17.12
N TYR A 127 -12.56 -6.62 -16.38
CA TYR A 127 -13.33 -7.35 -15.40
C TYR A 127 -12.54 -7.44 -14.10
N GLN A 128 -13.19 -7.15 -12.99
CA GLN A 128 -12.67 -7.42 -11.66
C GLN A 128 -13.65 -8.30 -10.90
N GLN A 129 -13.12 -9.22 -10.11
CA GLN A 129 -13.92 -10.01 -9.18
C GLN A 129 -13.21 -10.11 -7.85
N ALA A 130 -13.93 -9.83 -6.77
CA ALA A 130 -13.47 -10.07 -5.42
C ALA A 130 -14.37 -11.12 -4.75
N LEU A 131 -13.74 -12.03 -4.02
CA LEU A 131 -14.36 -13.11 -3.27
C LEU A 131 -13.87 -13.04 -1.82
N ARG A 132 -14.82 -13.16 -0.89
CA ARG A 132 -14.54 -13.22 0.55
C ARG A 132 -15.32 -14.37 1.14
N TYR A 133 -14.63 -15.25 1.84
CA TYR A 133 -15.23 -16.30 2.65
C TYR A 133 -14.76 -16.17 4.08
N GLN A 134 -15.67 -15.89 4.99
CA GLN A 134 -15.40 -15.79 6.42
C GLN A 134 -15.78 -17.11 7.10
N LEU A 135 -14.80 -17.74 7.74
CA LEU A 135 -14.96 -18.96 8.54
C LEU A 135 -14.92 -18.59 10.03
N GLY A 136 -16.10 -18.37 10.60
CA GLY A 136 -16.28 -17.95 11.99
C GLY A 136 -15.67 -16.58 12.28
N GLN A 137 -15.12 -16.47 13.47
CA GLN A 137 -14.24 -15.36 13.88
C GLN A 137 -12.76 -15.71 13.68
N LYS A 138 -12.45 -16.89 13.12
CA LYS A 138 -11.10 -17.47 13.14
C LYS A 138 -10.28 -17.13 11.91
N MET A 139 -10.92 -17.02 10.75
CA MET A 139 -10.20 -16.86 9.48
C MET A 139 -11.08 -16.23 8.42
N ILE A 140 -10.47 -15.42 7.55
CA ILE A 140 -11.06 -14.92 6.31
C ILE A 140 -10.17 -15.37 5.15
N ILE A 141 -10.78 -15.95 4.12
CA ILE A 141 -10.17 -16.21 2.84
C ILE A 141 -10.59 -15.09 1.90
N TYR A 142 -9.63 -14.42 1.28
CA TYR A 142 -9.89 -13.34 0.34
C TYR A 142 -9.14 -13.53 -0.96
N GLN A 143 -9.81 -13.25 -2.08
CA GLN A 143 -9.23 -13.27 -3.40
C GLN A 143 -9.77 -12.11 -4.24
N GLU A 144 -8.91 -11.53 -5.06
CA GLU A 144 -9.28 -10.49 -6.01
C GLU A 144 -8.56 -10.71 -7.34
N LEU A 145 -9.36 -11.01 -8.36
CA LEU A 145 -8.96 -11.18 -9.75
C LEU A 145 -9.18 -9.90 -10.53
N GLU A 146 -8.23 -9.56 -11.37
CA GLU A 146 -8.36 -8.54 -12.42
C GLU A 146 -8.03 -9.13 -13.77
N VAL A 147 -8.86 -8.79 -14.77
CA VAL A 147 -8.68 -9.11 -16.17
C VAL A 147 -8.86 -7.85 -17.00
N ASP A 148 -7.84 -7.45 -17.74
CA ASP A 148 -7.82 -6.22 -18.52
C ASP A 148 -6.70 -6.26 -19.58
N LYS A 149 -6.62 -5.22 -20.42
CA LYS A 149 -5.54 -5.07 -21.41
C LYS A 149 -4.42 -4.18 -20.88
N LEU A 150 -3.73 -4.63 -19.85
CA LEU A 150 -2.58 -3.89 -19.27
C LEU A 150 -1.31 -3.93 -20.12
N PHE A 151 -1.26 -4.78 -21.15
CA PHE A 151 -0.01 -5.06 -21.85
C PHE A 151 0.24 -4.07 -23.00
N ASN A 152 1.25 -3.21 -22.85
CA ASN A 152 1.76 -2.39 -23.95
C ASN A 152 2.95 -3.09 -24.64
N ARG A 153 2.70 -3.60 -25.86
CA ARG A 153 3.68 -4.37 -26.66
C ARG A 153 4.95 -3.60 -27.02
N THR A 154 4.91 -2.27 -27.08
CA THR A 154 6.07 -1.48 -27.53
C THR A 154 7.09 -1.18 -26.43
N LYS A 155 6.75 -1.41 -25.15
CA LYS A 155 7.61 -1.09 -23.99
C LYS A 155 7.85 -2.26 -23.02
N SER A 156 7.33 -3.46 -23.30
CA SER A 156 7.24 -4.54 -22.30
C SER A 156 6.57 -4.09 -20.98
N ALA A 157 5.76 -3.02 -21.02
CA ALA A 157 5.23 -2.38 -19.84
C ALA A 157 4.05 -3.16 -19.27
N THR A 158 4.12 -3.46 -17.98
CA THR A 158 3.01 -3.98 -17.18
C THR A 158 2.22 -2.80 -16.57
N LYS A 159 1.24 -3.09 -15.68
CA LYS A 159 0.61 -2.08 -14.83
C LYS A 159 1.63 -1.19 -14.08
N TYR A 160 2.80 -1.75 -13.79
CA TYR A 160 3.88 -1.12 -13.05
C TYR A 160 5.01 -0.75 -14.02
N PRO A 161 5.54 0.49 -13.97
CA PRO A 161 6.65 0.91 -14.81
C PRO A 161 7.90 0.06 -14.53
N THR A 162 8.50 -0.48 -15.59
CA THR A 162 9.79 -1.18 -15.48
C THR A 162 10.91 -0.15 -15.41
N GLN A 163 11.51 -0.03 -14.23
CA GLN A 163 12.55 0.95 -13.90
C GLN A 163 13.85 0.27 -13.40
N GLY A 164 13.85 -1.05 -13.22
CA GLY A 164 15.01 -1.85 -12.85
C GLY A 164 14.99 -3.24 -13.48
N SER A 165 15.89 -4.10 -13.03
CA SER A 165 16.12 -5.42 -13.60
C SER A 165 15.29 -6.51 -12.92
N THR A 166 14.99 -7.58 -13.66
CA THR A 166 14.37 -8.80 -13.13
C THR A 166 14.67 -10.00 -14.03
N ALA A 167 14.81 -11.19 -13.46
CA ALA A 167 14.94 -12.44 -14.22
C ALA A 167 13.60 -13.16 -14.41
N GLU A 168 12.52 -12.64 -13.81
CA GLU A 168 11.21 -13.29 -13.80
C GLU A 168 10.14 -12.37 -14.40
N LYS A 169 9.03 -12.99 -14.82
CA LYS A 169 7.84 -12.27 -15.26
C LYS A 169 6.69 -12.65 -14.34
N ARG A 170 6.01 -11.64 -13.81
CA ARG A 170 4.85 -11.88 -12.94
C ARG A 170 3.62 -12.32 -13.72
N ILE A 171 3.33 -11.62 -14.82
CA ILE A 171 2.10 -11.77 -15.59
C ILE A 171 2.47 -12.07 -17.03
N ASN A 172 1.81 -13.06 -17.62
CA ASN A 172 1.94 -13.38 -19.04
C ASN A 172 0.72 -12.86 -19.80
N GLN A 173 0.95 -12.48 -21.06
CA GLN A 173 -0.12 -12.10 -21.96
C GLN A 173 -0.98 -13.31 -22.31
N TRP A 174 -2.29 -13.18 -22.16
CA TRP A 174 -3.30 -14.10 -22.63
C TRP A 174 -3.88 -13.67 -23.99
N GLN A 175 -4.87 -14.41 -24.50
CA GLN A 175 -5.51 -14.17 -25.80
C GLN A 175 -6.06 -12.73 -25.90
N GLY A 176 -5.98 -12.14 -27.10
CA GLY A 176 -6.52 -10.80 -27.36
C GLY A 176 -5.78 -9.65 -26.67
N ASN A 177 -4.54 -9.88 -26.21
CA ASN A 177 -3.72 -8.96 -25.42
C ASN A 177 -4.28 -8.65 -24.03
N TYR A 178 -5.10 -9.54 -23.48
CA TYR A 178 -5.52 -9.47 -22.10
C TYR A 178 -4.47 -10.05 -21.17
N THR A 179 -4.50 -9.60 -19.93
CA THR A 179 -3.80 -10.15 -18.78
C THR A 179 -4.81 -10.53 -17.73
N ALA A 180 -4.53 -11.58 -16.97
CA ALA A 180 -5.29 -11.96 -15.79
C ALA A 180 -4.33 -12.05 -14.60
N ASP A 181 -4.63 -11.33 -13.52
CA ASP A 181 -3.79 -11.32 -12.31
C ASP A 181 -4.64 -11.37 -11.05
N PHE A 182 -4.18 -12.13 -10.06
CA PHE A 182 -4.71 -12.06 -8.70
C PHE A 182 -3.96 -10.98 -7.95
N LYS A 183 -4.55 -9.79 -7.87
CA LYS A 183 -3.95 -8.64 -7.17
C LYS A 183 -3.87 -8.85 -5.67
N ARG A 184 -4.80 -9.63 -5.11
CA ARG A 184 -4.82 -10.05 -3.71
C ARG A 184 -5.32 -11.48 -3.63
N ALA A 185 -4.69 -12.30 -2.79
CA ALA A 185 -5.10 -13.67 -2.53
C ALA A 185 -4.47 -14.11 -1.21
N TYR A 186 -5.21 -14.07 -0.10
CA TYR A 186 -4.63 -14.30 1.23
C TYR A 186 -5.61 -14.90 2.22
N LEU A 187 -5.03 -15.46 3.29
CA LEU A 187 -5.70 -15.77 4.54
C LEU A 187 -5.48 -14.60 5.51
N ASP A 188 -6.54 -14.08 6.13
CA ASP A 188 -6.49 -13.13 7.25
C ASP A 188 -6.98 -13.85 8.51
N ILE A 189 -6.09 -14.00 9.47
CA ILE A 189 -6.27 -14.80 10.68
C ILE A 189 -6.16 -13.85 11.88
N PRO A 190 -7.28 -13.50 12.53
CA PRO A 190 -7.25 -12.82 13.81
C PRO A 190 -6.59 -13.73 14.85
N PHE A 191 -5.41 -13.34 15.32
CA PHE A 191 -4.66 -14.14 16.29
C PHE A 191 -5.15 -13.86 17.72
N THR A 192 -5.28 -12.58 18.05
CA THR A 192 -5.85 -12.08 19.31
C THR A 192 -6.55 -10.74 19.05
N LYS A 193 -7.25 -10.18 20.06
CA LYS A 193 -7.90 -8.87 19.92
C LYS A 193 -6.86 -7.81 19.56
N GLY A 194 -7.04 -7.17 18.40
CA GLY A 194 -6.14 -6.14 17.90
C GLY A 194 -4.95 -6.67 17.10
N THR A 195 -4.74 -7.99 17.02
CA THR A 195 -3.63 -8.61 16.28
C THR A 195 -4.13 -9.49 15.14
N ASN A 196 -3.64 -9.24 13.93
CA ASN A 196 -3.97 -9.99 12.73
C ASN A 196 -2.72 -10.48 12.02
N LEU A 197 -2.81 -11.71 11.51
CA LEU A 197 -1.83 -12.34 10.64
C LEU A 197 -2.42 -12.49 9.23
N ILE A 198 -1.70 -12.00 8.22
CA ILE A 198 -2.02 -12.17 6.81
C ILE A 198 -0.96 -13.08 6.18
N ILE A 199 -1.40 -14.13 5.48
CA ILE A 199 -0.52 -15.04 4.74
C ILE A 199 -1.01 -15.12 3.30
N GLY A 200 -0.14 -14.84 2.34
CA GLY A 200 -0.43 -14.92 0.92
C GLY A 200 -0.06 -13.63 0.18
N ARG A 201 -0.79 -13.33 -0.89
CA ARG A 201 -0.53 -12.21 -1.77
C ARG A 201 -1.27 -10.96 -1.31
N ASN A 202 -0.54 -9.91 -0.92
CA ASN A 202 -1.13 -8.64 -0.51
C ASN A 202 -0.26 -7.43 -0.91
N GLN A 203 -0.86 -6.25 -0.92
CA GLN A 203 -0.14 -4.99 -1.11
C GLN A 203 0.17 -4.34 0.25
N ILE A 204 1.34 -3.71 0.33
CA ILE A 204 1.78 -2.89 1.46
C ILE A 204 1.97 -1.47 0.94
N PHE A 205 1.61 -0.48 1.75
CA PHE A 205 2.00 0.91 1.54
C PHE A 205 2.37 1.52 2.88
N TRP A 206 3.60 2.00 2.98
CA TRP A 206 4.17 2.68 4.14
C TRP A 206 4.59 4.07 3.72
N GLY A 207 3.80 5.07 4.13
CA GLY A 207 3.99 6.46 3.76
C GLY A 207 2.79 7.37 4.07
N THR A 208 3.11 8.63 4.35
CA THR A 208 2.18 9.75 4.55
C THR A 208 1.62 10.34 3.24
N GLY A 209 2.28 10.05 2.12
CA GLY A 209 2.14 10.63 0.80
C GLY A 209 0.79 10.33 0.18
N ARG A 210 0.25 11.33 -0.52
CA ARG A 210 -1.14 11.32 -0.97
C ARG A 210 -1.35 10.47 -2.21
N ARG A 211 -0.32 10.33 -3.05
CA ARG A 211 -0.34 9.53 -4.28
C ARG A 211 0.62 8.35 -4.22
N HIS A 212 1.85 8.61 -3.79
CA HIS A 212 2.94 7.65 -3.70
C HIS A 212 3.72 7.89 -2.39
N ALA A 213 4.52 6.91 -1.99
CA ALA A 213 5.44 7.02 -0.85
C ALA A 213 6.88 6.85 -1.32
N VAL A 214 7.83 7.41 -0.59
CA VAL A 214 9.26 7.11 -0.78
C VAL A 214 9.67 5.81 -0.09
N GLY A 215 8.91 5.36 0.92
CA GLY A 215 9.09 4.08 1.61
C GLY A 215 8.67 2.87 0.79
N ILE A 216 7.45 2.37 1.05
CA ILE A 216 6.81 1.34 0.21
C ILE A 216 5.59 1.98 -0.44
N SER A 217 5.57 2.08 -1.77
CA SER A 217 4.48 2.68 -2.54
C SER A 217 3.63 1.62 -3.26
N ASP A 218 2.58 2.07 -3.92
CA ASP A 218 1.76 1.27 -4.85
C ASP A 218 2.40 1.07 -6.25
N ASN A 219 3.72 1.25 -6.36
CA ASN A 219 4.46 1.26 -7.63
C ASN A 219 5.04 -0.11 -8.03
N SER A 220 4.95 -1.12 -7.18
CA SER A 220 5.36 -2.49 -7.49
C SER A 220 4.18 -3.47 -7.46
N PRO A 221 4.33 -4.66 -8.06
CA PRO A 221 3.36 -5.73 -7.87
C PRO A 221 3.16 -6.13 -6.40
N PRO A 222 2.02 -6.76 -6.06
CA PRO A 222 1.75 -7.21 -4.69
C PRO A 222 2.77 -8.24 -4.21
N PHE A 223 3.06 -8.22 -2.93
CA PHE A 223 4.01 -9.11 -2.29
C PHE A 223 3.36 -10.44 -1.93
N ASP A 224 4.08 -11.54 -2.14
CA ASP A 224 3.73 -12.84 -1.54
C ASP A 224 4.42 -12.88 -0.17
N LEU A 225 3.63 -12.76 0.90
CA LEU A 225 4.11 -12.36 2.22
C LEU A 225 3.47 -13.13 3.39
N ILE A 226 4.17 -13.06 4.52
CA ILE A 226 3.61 -13.23 5.87
C ILE A 226 3.67 -11.84 6.52
N PHE A 227 2.54 -11.32 6.96
CA PHE A 227 2.41 -9.98 7.50
C PHE A 227 1.65 -10.02 8.82
N ILE A 228 2.20 -9.40 9.86
CA ILE A 228 1.55 -9.25 11.16
C ILE A 228 1.29 -7.78 11.45
N SER A 229 0.13 -7.48 12.02
CA SER A 229 -0.22 -6.15 12.51
C SER A 229 -0.85 -6.25 13.88
N SER A 230 -0.49 -5.35 14.79
CA SER A 230 -1.07 -5.29 16.12
C SER A 230 -1.34 -3.84 16.55
N ASP A 231 -2.56 -3.60 17.03
CA ASP A 231 -3.04 -2.31 17.51
C ASP A 231 -3.04 -2.25 19.05
N PHE A 232 -2.27 -1.33 19.61
CA PHE A 232 -2.18 -1.05 21.04
C PHE A 232 -2.50 0.43 21.32
N SER A 233 -3.79 0.73 21.50
CA SER A 233 -4.29 2.09 21.77
C SER A 233 -3.91 3.09 20.65
N SER A 234 -2.91 3.94 20.89
CA SER A 234 -2.41 4.96 19.97
C SER A 234 -1.21 4.49 19.15
N VAL A 235 -0.76 3.25 19.36
CA VAL A 235 0.41 2.67 18.72
C VAL A 235 -0.02 1.47 17.87
N ARG A 236 0.55 1.37 16.67
CA ARG A 236 0.39 0.20 15.80
C ARG A 236 1.77 -0.32 15.42
N GLY A 237 1.99 -1.61 15.69
CA GLY A 237 3.17 -2.33 15.22
C GLY A 237 2.82 -3.16 14.00
N THR A 238 3.64 -3.12 12.96
CA THR A 238 3.50 -4.02 11.81
C THR A 238 4.84 -4.60 11.41
N ALA A 239 4.84 -5.84 10.92
CA ALA A 239 6.04 -6.45 10.36
C ALA A 239 5.67 -7.44 9.25
N PHE A 240 6.60 -7.67 8.34
CA PHE A 240 6.40 -8.63 7.26
C PHE A 240 7.71 -9.26 6.81
N ILE A 241 7.56 -10.41 6.16
CA ILE A 241 8.55 -10.99 5.26
C ILE A 241 7.87 -11.31 3.94
N SER A 242 8.59 -11.11 2.84
CA SER A 242 8.15 -11.46 1.49
C SER A 242 9.30 -12.06 0.70
N LYS A 243 8.98 -13.03 -0.14
CA LYS A 243 9.89 -13.46 -1.21
C LYS A 243 9.68 -12.56 -2.43
N LEU A 244 10.77 -12.03 -2.97
CA LEU A 244 10.75 -11.23 -4.19
C LEU A 244 11.01 -12.10 -5.43
N ASP A 245 10.93 -11.48 -6.60
CA ASP A 245 11.36 -12.07 -7.87
C ASP A 245 12.88 -12.28 -7.89
N ARG A 246 13.31 -13.27 -8.65
CA ARG A 246 14.73 -13.58 -8.81
C ARG A 246 15.43 -12.59 -9.74
N MET A 247 16.73 -12.39 -9.50
CA MET A 247 17.59 -11.57 -10.35
C MET A 247 18.88 -12.32 -10.66
N TRP A 248 19.44 -12.07 -11.84
CA TRP A 248 20.77 -12.57 -12.17
C TRP A 248 21.81 -11.74 -11.42
N HIS A 249 22.75 -12.41 -10.78
CA HIS A 249 24.03 -11.83 -10.39
C HIS A 249 25.03 -12.10 -11.50
N GLN A 250 25.72 -11.08 -12.00
CA GLN A 250 26.64 -11.21 -13.13
C GLN A 250 28.13 -11.12 -12.74
N GLU A 251 28.45 -10.51 -11.60
CA GLU A 251 29.84 -10.28 -11.21
C GLU A 251 30.49 -11.53 -10.60
N LYS A 252 31.80 -11.74 -10.84
CA LYS A 252 32.64 -12.86 -10.35
C LYS A 252 32.17 -14.27 -10.74
N ARG A 253 30.96 -14.67 -10.35
CA ARG A 253 30.30 -15.93 -10.65
C ARG A 253 28.82 -15.68 -10.94
N ARG A 254 28.37 -16.07 -12.13
CA ARG A 254 26.95 -15.96 -12.48
C ARG A 254 26.08 -16.96 -11.71
N TYR A 255 25.05 -16.45 -11.04
CA TYR A 255 24.00 -17.26 -10.43
C TYR A 255 22.65 -16.53 -10.47
N LEU A 256 21.58 -17.27 -10.20
CA LEU A 256 20.22 -16.72 -10.16
C LEU A 256 19.79 -16.55 -8.70
N ALA A 257 19.94 -15.32 -8.19
CA ALA A 257 19.75 -14.96 -6.80
C ALA A 257 18.30 -15.16 -6.34
N THR A 258 18.13 -15.75 -5.16
CA THR A 258 16.85 -15.71 -4.44
C THR A 258 16.87 -14.48 -3.53
N ARG A 259 15.77 -13.73 -3.51
CA ARG A 259 15.68 -12.43 -2.84
C ARG A 259 14.49 -12.38 -1.89
N TYR A 260 14.66 -11.66 -0.79
CA TYR A 260 13.66 -11.47 0.24
C TYR A 260 13.60 -10.01 0.66
N LEU A 261 12.43 -9.61 1.12
CA LEU A 261 12.17 -8.30 1.71
C LEU A 261 11.55 -8.52 3.08
N SER A 262 12.20 -8.03 4.12
CA SER A 262 11.65 -8.00 5.47
C SER A 262 11.52 -6.56 5.95
N GLY A 263 10.56 -6.29 6.81
CA GLY A 263 10.42 -4.96 7.40
C GLY A 263 9.61 -4.97 8.67
N HIS A 264 9.87 -4.02 9.54
CA HIS A 264 9.03 -3.69 10.70
C HIS A 264 8.81 -2.19 10.79
N ARG A 265 7.68 -1.83 11.36
CA ARG A 265 7.21 -0.45 11.47
C ARG A 265 6.46 -0.24 12.77
N LEU A 266 6.66 0.94 13.33
CA LEU A 266 5.89 1.48 14.45
C LEU A 266 5.21 2.78 14.02
N ASP A 267 3.88 2.80 14.04
CA ASP A 267 3.08 4.02 13.92
C ASP A 267 2.66 4.49 15.32
N TRP A 268 2.83 5.77 15.63
CA TRP A 268 2.43 6.37 16.89
C TRP A 268 1.61 7.64 16.67
N ARG A 269 0.35 7.61 17.11
CA ARG A 269 -0.50 8.78 17.17
C ARG A 269 -0.36 9.46 18.53
N LEU A 270 0.40 10.55 18.60
CA LEU A 270 0.55 11.31 19.84
C LEU A 270 -0.79 11.89 20.31
N ASN A 271 -1.63 12.28 19.36
CA ASN A 271 -3.02 12.66 19.58
C ASN A 271 -3.77 12.54 18.24
N ASP A 272 -5.01 13.02 18.17
CA ASP A 272 -5.76 12.98 16.91
C ASP A 272 -5.05 13.74 15.78
N ARG A 273 -4.30 14.80 16.08
CA ARG A 273 -3.69 15.71 15.09
C ARG A 273 -2.27 15.36 14.69
N ILE A 274 -1.55 14.54 15.46
CA ILE A 274 -0.13 14.23 15.21
C ILE A 274 0.06 12.73 15.14
N GLU A 275 0.61 12.26 14.03
CA GLU A 275 1.01 10.88 13.80
C GLU A 275 2.46 10.85 13.33
N LEU A 276 3.26 9.97 13.93
CA LEU A 276 4.64 9.69 13.56
C LEU A 276 4.77 8.23 13.14
N GLY A 277 5.72 7.94 12.26
CA GLY A 277 6.06 6.59 11.84
C GLY A 277 7.57 6.42 11.74
N ILE A 278 8.04 5.25 12.16
CA ILE A 278 9.42 4.80 11.94
C ILE A 278 9.38 3.38 11.39
N SER A 279 10.21 3.07 10.41
CA SER A 279 10.31 1.72 9.82
C SER A 279 11.75 1.39 9.45
N GLU A 280 12.12 0.13 9.61
CA GLU A 280 13.31 -0.43 8.97
C GLU A 280 12.86 -1.50 7.98
N ILE A 281 13.52 -1.51 6.82
CA ILE A 281 13.31 -2.51 5.79
C ILE A 281 14.68 -3.06 5.43
N VAL A 282 14.75 -4.35 5.16
CA VAL A 282 15.93 -5.01 4.64
C VAL A 282 15.58 -5.82 3.40
N LEU A 283 16.36 -5.59 2.34
CA LEU A 283 16.36 -6.40 1.14
C LEU A 283 17.66 -7.20 1.09
N TYR A 284 17.52 -8.51 1.05
CA TYR A 284 18.65 -9.42 1.07
C TYR A 284 18.46 -10.54 0.05
N GLY A 285 19.55 -10.96 -0.57
CA GLY A 285 19.55 -12.01 -1.57
C GLY A 285 20.92 -12.66 -1.74
N GLY A 286 20.97 -13.71 -2.55
CA GLY A 286 22.21 -14.41 -2.89
C GLY A 286 21.99 -15.78 -3.51
N ASP A 287 23.09 -16.47 -3.81
CA ASP A 287 23.07 -17.85 -4.33
C ASP A 287 22.53 -18.80 -3.26
N ALA A 288 21.48 -19.55 -3.60
CA ALA A 288 20.79 -20.48 -2.69
C ALA A 288 20.41 -19.92 -1.31
N ARG A 289 20.25 -18.59 -1.16
CA ARG A 289 19.88 -17.95 0.11
C ARG A 289 18.41 -18.23 0.45
N GLY A 290 18.14 -18.53 1.73
CA GLY A 290 16.80 -18.72 2.29
C GLY A 290 16.37 -17.58 3.21
N PRO A 291 15.15 -17.61 3.76
CA PRO A 291 14.70 -16.66 4.77
C PRO A 291 15.59 -16.75 6.02
N GLU A 292 15.94 -15.60 6.60
CA GLU A 292 16.78 -15.55 7.79
C GLU A 292 15.96 -15.18 9.02
N TRP A 293 16.07 -15.98 10.08
CA TRP A 293 15.19 -15.90 11.25
C TRP A 293 15.27 -14.58 12.01
N TYR A 294 16.43 -13.92 12.01
CA TYR A 294 16.56 -12.63 12.70
C TYR A 294 15.84 -11.51 11.93
N TYR A 295 15.70 -11.61 10.60
CA TYR A 295 14.83 -10.73 9.79
C TYR A 295 13.34 -11.07 9.87
N LEU A 296 12.95 -12.05 10.70
CA LEU A 296 11.57 -12.29 11.11
C LEU A 296 11.23 -11.62 12.45
N ASN A 297 12.23 -11.11 13.16
CA ASN A 297 12.04 -10.53 14.48
C ASN A 297 11.55 -9.07 14.36
N PRO A 298 10.27 -8.78 14.68
CA PRO A 298 9.67 -7.47 14.43
C PRO A 298 10.13 -6.37 15.39
N ILE A 299 10.95 -6.71 16.39
CA ILE A 299 11.47 -5.78 17.40
C ILE A 299 13.00 -5.66 17.36
N LEU A 300 13.66 -6.41 16.48
CA LEU A 300 15.11 -6.37 16.33
C LEU A 300 15.51 -5.23 15.39
N PRO A 301 16.31 -4.24 15.83
CA PRO A 301 16.80 -3.21 14.92
C PRO A 301 17.75 -3.82 13.90
N TYR A 302 17.39 -3.77 12.62
CA TYR A 302 18.12 -4.49 11.57
C TYR A 302 19.49 -3.87 11.35
N TYR A 303 19.56 -2.54 11.27
CA TYR A 303 20.83 -1.84 11.06
C TYR A 303 21.84 -2.13 12.18
N ALA A 304 21.40 -2.02 13.43
CA ALA A 304 22.26 -2.32 14.59
C ALA A 304 22.73 -3.78 14.60
N SER A 305 21.86 -4.70 14.16
CA SER A 305 22.22 -6.12 14.09
C SER A 305 23.27 -6.40 13.02
N GLN A 306 23.12 -5.81 11.82
CA GLN A 306 24.09 -5.93 10.74
C GLN A 306 25.44 -5.29 11.12
N PHE A 307 25.42 -4.09 11.68
CA PHE A 307 26.62 -3.38 12.12
C PHE A 307 27.44 -4.19 13.13
N ASN A 308 26.76 -4.82 14.11
CA ASN A 308 27.42 -5.62 15.14
C ASN A 308 27.90 -7.00 14.65
N ALA A 309 27.27 -7.57 13.61
CA ALA A 309 27.62 -8.90 13.13
C ALA A 309 29.01 -9.00 12.50
N ASN A 310 29.63 -7.88 12.09
CA ASN A 310 31.02 -7.75 11.62
C ASN A 310 31.48 -8.87 10.66
N THR A 311 30.61 -9.27 9.72
CA THR A 311 30.84 -10.45 8.88
C THR A 311 31.89 -10.19 7.78
N GLU A 312 32.26 -8.93 7.54
CA GLU A 312 33.34 -8.54 6.63
C GLU A 312 34.70 -9.15 7.03
N LYS A 313 34.99 -9.21 8.34
CA LYS A 313 36.24 -9.78 8.85
C LYS A 313 36.33 -11.30 8.65
N GLU A 314 35.21 -11.96 8.44
CA GLU A 314 35.11 -13.41 8.26
C GLU A 314 35.04 -13.82 6.78
N GLY A 315 35.21 -12.87 5.84
CA GLY A 315 35.07 -13.11 4.40
C GLY A 315 33.62 -13.38 3.96
N LEU A 316 32.66 -13.20 4.85
CA LEU A 316 31.22 -13.31 4.61
C LEU A 316 30.66 -11.90 4.38
N THR A 317 30.89 -11.30 3.21
CA THR A 317 30.32 -10.00 2.90
C THR A 317 28.79 -10.14 2.71
N ARG A 318 28.02 -9.89 3.78
CA ARG A 318 26.56 -9.81 3.71
C ARG A 318 26.17 -8.41 3.25
N ASN A 319 26.08 -8.24 1.94
CA ASN A 319 25.75 -6.96 1.32
C ASN A 319 24.24 -6.64 1.39
N ASP A 320 23.59 -6.92 2.53
CA ASP A 320 22.16 -6.71 2.71
C ASP A 320 21.86 -5.21 2.65
N ASN A 321 20.83 -4.82 1.90
CA ASN A 321 20.43 -3.43 1.79
C ASN A 321 19.42 -3.12 2.89
N ILE A 322 19.81 -2.33 3.89
CA ILE A 322 18.94 -1.90 5.00
C ILE A 322 18.62 -0.43 4.84
N MET A 323 17.32 -0.11 4.89
CA MET A 323 16.84 1.25 4.73
C MET A 323 15.98 1.66 5.93
N LEU A 324 16.12 2.93 6.32
CA LEU A 324 15.35 3.56 7.39
C LEU A 324 14.31 4.51 6.79
N ILE A 325 13.09 4.47 7.32
CA ILE A 325 12.00 5.34 6.91
C ILE A 325 11.50 6.11 8.13
N LEU A 326 11.46 7.44 8.02
CA LEU A 326 10.89 8.35 9.02
C LEU A 326 9.74 9.12 8.42
N GLU A 327 8.64 9.21 9.15
CA GLU A 327 7.39 9.78 8.63
C GLU A 327 6.67 10.58 9.70
N GLY A 328 5.97 11.63 9.28
CA GLY A 328 5.20 12.45 10.19
C GLY A 328 4.09 13.22 9.49
N ALA A 329 2.96 13.39 10.18
CA ALA A 329 1.89 14.27 9.76
C ALA A 329 1.32 15.05 10.94
N ILE A 330 0.96 16.29 10.68
CA ILE A 330 0.31 17.18 11.64
C ILE A 330 -0.92 17.87 11.03
N ARG A 331 -1.97 18.00 11.83
CA ARG A 331 -3.15 18.81 11.55
C ARG A 331 -3.19 20.02 12.49
N PRO A 332 -2.45 21.10 12.21
CA PRO A 332 -2.33 22.23 13.14
C PRO A 332 -3.68 22.89 13.42
N ILE A 333 -4.52 22.98 12.38
CA ILE A 333 -5.91 23.45 12.45
C ILE A 333 -6.80 22.49 11.64
N LYS A 334 -8.12 22.51 11.91
CA LYS A 334 -9.08 21.75 11.09
C LYS A 334 -8.97 22.20 9.64
N GLY A 335 -8.91 21.23 8.74
CA GLY A 335 -8.84 21.46 7.31
C GLY A 335 -7.45 21.70 6.76
N LEU A 336 -6.40 21.68 7.58
CA LEU A 336 -5.02 21.75 7.15
C LEU A 336 -4.28 20.51 7.62
N ARG A 337 -3.66 19.77 6.71
CA ARG A 337 -2.73 18.68 7.00
C ARG A 337 -1.40 18.97 6.34
N ILE A 338 -0.32 18.88 7.10
CA ILE A 338 1.06 18.95 6.62
C ILE A 338 1.68 17.60 6.93
N TYR A 339 2.44 17.04 5.99
CA TYR A 339 3.03 15.72 6.14
C TYR A 339 4.36 15.61 5.42
N GLY A 340 5.18 14.67 5.85
CA GLY A 340 6.45 14.36 5.20
C GLY A 340 6.96 12.95 5.46
N GLU A 341 7.90 12.55 4.62
CA GLU A 341 8.57 11.26 4.62
C GLU A 341 10.06 11.48 4.32
N LEU A 342 10.91 10.68 4.96
CA LEU A 342 12.33 10.57 4.66
C LEU A 342 12.67 9.07 4.54
N PHE A 343 13.24 8.68 3.42
CA PHE A 343 13.78 7.35 3.16
C PHE A 343 15.30 7.47 3.10
N VAL A 344 16.00 6.66 3.89
CA VAL A 344 17.46 6.64 3.99
C VAL A 344 17.94 5.25 3.58
N ASP A 345 18.72 5.17 2.50
CA ASP A 345 19.30 3.95 1.93
C ASP A 345 20.72 3.75 2.50
N ASP A 346 21.71 4.45 1.95
CA ASP A 346 23.07 4.58 2.49
C ASP A 346 23.34 6.04 2.91
N PHE A 347 23.58 6.25 4.20
CA PHE A 347 23.93 7.57 4.75
C PHE A 347 25.39 7.59 5.16
N SER A 348 26.19 8.40 4.47
CA SER A 348 27.59 8.60 4.83
C SER A 348 27.73 9.72 5.86
N TYR A 349 28.07 9.35 7.10
CA TYR A 349 28.41 10.32 8.17
C TYR A 349 29.81 10.95 7.98
N VAL A 350 30.62 10.39 7.08
CA VAL A 350 31.92 10.92 6.65
C VAL A 350 31.76 11.42 5.22
N GLY A 351 32.10 12.69 4.95
CA GLY A 351 31.92 13.27 3.62
C GLY A 351 32.71 12.51 2.55
N ARG A 352 32.03 11.69 1.73
CA ARG A 352 32.63 10.93 0.63
C ARG A 352 32.69 11.68 -0.70
N GLY A 353 32.14 12.90 -0.77
CA GLY A 353 32.03 13.68 -2.00
C GLY A 353 30.86 13.28 -2.92
N ASP A 354 30.22 12.14 -2.65
CA ASP A 354 28.98 11.70 -3.30
C ASP A 354 27.74 12.17 -2.52
N PRO A 355 26.59 12.42 -3.19
CA PRO A 355 25.32 12.68 -2.52
C PRO A 355 24.92 11.52 -1.62
N ASN A 356 24.26 11.81 -0.49
CA ASN A 356 23.64 10.77 0.33
C ASN A 356 22.45 10.14 -0.40
N ASP A 357 22.29 8.84 -0.24
CA ASP A 357 21.26 8.05 -0.91
C ASP A 357 19.96 8.14 -0.09
N PHE A 358 19.25 9.26 -0.24
CA PHE A 358 17.97 9.48 0.40
C PHE A 358 16.90 10.00 -0.57
N ALA A 359 15.66 9.71 -0.23
CA ALA A 359 14.49 10.32 -0.83
C ALA A 359 13.66 11.01 0.24
N PHE A 360 12.99 12.10 -0.13
CA PHE A 360 12.04 12.76 0.76
C PHE A 360 10.80 13.21 0.01
N LEU A 361 9.71 13.29 0.76
CA LEU A 361 8.43 13.79 0.28
C LEU A 361 7.86 14.72 1.34
N THR A 362 7.28 15.83 0.91
CA THR A 362 6.50 16.73 1.79
C THR A 362 5.23 17.15 1.08
N GLY A 363 4.15 17.34 1.82
CA GLY A 363 2.91 17.81 1.24
C GLY A 363 1.99 18.53 2.20
N ILE A 364 1.06 19.28 1.60
CA ILE A 364 0.06 20.10 2.26
C ILE A 364 -1.29 19.79 1.62
N ILE A 365 -2.31 19.55 2.45
CA ILE A 365 -3.71 19.50 2.06
C ILE A 365 -4.45 20.60 2.82
N TRP A 366 -5.16 21.47 2.09
CA TRP A 366 -5.94 22.56 2.65
C TRP A 366 -7.37 22.59 2.12
N ASN A 367 -8.34 22.25 2.98
CA ASN A 367 -9.76 22.10 2.65
C ASN A 367 -10.63 23.29 3.09
N ASN A 368 -10.16 24.10 4.04
CA ASN A 368 -10.98 25.12 4.71
C ASN A 368 -10.86 26.53 4.08
N LEU A 369 -10.50 26.62 2.81
CA LEU A 369 -10.35 27.91 2.11
C LEU A 369 -11.68 28.64 1.91
N LEU A 370 -12.78 27.88 1.82
CA LEU A 370 -14.14 28.41 1.74
C LEU A 370 -14.96 27.92 2.93
N LYS A 371 -15.90 28.74 3.40
CA LYS A 371 -16.85 28.35 4.47
C LYS A 371 -17.65 27.09 4.12
N SER A 372 -17.87 26.83 2.83
CA SER A 372 -18.60 25.65 2.34
C SER A 372 -17.85 24.33 2.55
N GLN A 373 -16.53 24.37 2.80
CA GLN A 373 -15.66 23.20 2.92
C GLN A 373 -15.60 22.35 1.64
N GLN A 374 -15.95 22.92 0.48
CA GLN A 374 -16.01 22.18 -0.79
C GLN A 374 -14.74 22.31 -1.63
N LEU A 375 -13.93 23.34 -1.43
CA LEU A 375 -12.66 23.54 -2.13
C LEU A 375 -11.52 22.84 -1.37
N SER A 376 -10.65 22.11 -2.06
CA SER A 376 -9.47 21.48 -1.46
C SER A 376 -8.26 21.72 -2.35
N LEU A 377 -7.23 22.37 -1.82
CA LEU A 377 -5.94 22.52 -2.49
C LEU A 377 -4.96 21.50 -1.92
N VAL A 378 -4.15 20.93 -2.79
CA VAL A 378 -3.09 19.99 -2.43
C VAL A 378 -1.82 20.39 -3.15
N SER A 379 -0.72 20.39 -2.42
CA SER A 379 0.63 20.48 -2.97
C SER A 379 1.47 19.34 -2.38
N GLU A 380 2.22 18.64 -3.21
CA GLU A 380 3.13 17.58 -2.81
C GLU A 380 4.42 17.69 -3.61
N TYR A 381 5.56 17.74 -2.92
CA TYR A 381 6.89 17.72 -3.54
C TYR A 381 7.60 16.44 -3.11
N ALA A 382 8.13 15.70 -4.07
CA ALA A 382 8.95 14.52 -3.85
C ALA A 382 10.29 14.69 -4.56
N ARG A 383 11.36 14.28 -3.91
CA ARG A 383 12.70 14.20 -4.48
C ARG A 383 13.34 12.88 -4.10
N VAL A 384 13.87 12.18 -5.09
CA VAL A 384 14.65 10.97 -4.93
C VAL A 384 16.03 11.27 -5.48
N ASN A 385 17.05 11.24 -4.62
CA ASN A 385 18.41 11.55 -5.05
C ASN A 385 18.97 10.48 -5.98
N ARG A 386 20.11 10.82 -6.58
CA ARG A 386 20.95 9.89 -7.30
C ARG A 386 21.29 8.70 -6.38
N TRP A 387 21.28 7.49 -6.96
CA TRP A 387 21.53 6.19 -6.32
C TRP A 387 20.48 5.62 -5.36
N THR A 388 19.55 6.41 -4.84
CA THR A 388 18.44 5.86 -4.04
C THR A 388 17.66 4.79 -4.82
N TYR A 389 17.30 3.70 -4.13
CA TYR A 389 16.68 2.47 -4.68
C TYR A 389 17.60 1.59 -5.53
N THR A 390 18.85 2.00 -5.75
CA THR A 390 19.86 1.20 -6.45
C THR A 390 20.80 0.55 -5.45
N HIS A 391 21.63 -0.38 -5.92
CA HIS A 391 22.62 -1.02 -5.08
C HIS A 391 23.76 -1.56 -5.95
N LEU A 392 24.99 -1.60 -5.43
CA LEU A 392 26.17 -2.11 -6.15
C LEU A 392 26.02 -3.59 -6.52
N VAL A 393 25.47 -4.37 -5.60
CA VAL A 393 25.04 -5.75 -5.86
C VAL A 393 23.70 -5.74 -6.59
N GLU A 394 23.68 -6.21 -7.84
CA GLU A 394 22.51 -6.14 -8.75
C GLU A 394 21.23 -6.70 -8.11
N GLU A 395 21.32 -7.84 -7.42
CA GLU A 395 20.17 -8.47 -6.76
C GLU A 395 19.69 -7.73 -5.50
N ASN A 396 20.36 -6.67 -5.05
CA ASN A 396 19.93 -5.91 -3.87
C ASN A 396 19.28 -4.55 -4.21
N GLN A 397 19.02 -4.28 -5.50
CA GLN A 397 18.23 -3.14 -5.94
C GLN A 397 16.83 -3.16 -5.32
N TYR A 398 16.28 -2.00 -4.94
CA TYR A 398 14.98 -1.89 -4.26
C TYR A 398 13.79 -1.98 -5.24
N THR A 399 13.71 -3.13 -5.91
CA THR A 399 12.76 -3.41 -6.99
C THR A 399 12.07 -4.76 -6.81
N HIS A 400 10.84 -4.85 -7.31
CA HIS A 400 10.09 -6.09 -7.42
C HIS A 400 9.48 -6.25 -8.82
N PHE A 401 9.84 -7.33 -9.51
CA PHE A 401 9.58 -7.59 -10.93
C PHE A 401 9.99 -6.39 -11.81
N GLY A 402 11.18 -5.85 -11.55
CA GLY A 402 11.76 -4.72 -12.27
C GLY A 402 11.06 -3.37 -12.03
N SER A 403 10.07 -3.29 -11.14
CA SER A 403 9.42 -2.04 -10.75
C SER A 403 9.95 -1.57 -9.40
N ILE A 404 10.21 -0.27 -9.24
CA ILE A 404 10.69 0.29 -7.97
C ILE A 404 9.61 0.14 -6.90
N ILE A 405 10.00 -0.33 -5.71
CA ILE A 405 9.09 -0.54 -4.57
C ILE A 405 8.68 0.81 -3.95
N GLY A 406 9.60 1.77 -3.91
CA GLY A 406 9.36 3.14 -3.43
C GLY A 406 8.64 4.04 -4.44
N HIS A 407 9.04 5.31 -4.50
CA HIS A 407 8.30 6.33 -5.25
C HIS A 407 8.39 6.12 -6.77
N ARG A 408 7.25 6.29 -7.46
CA ARG A 408 7.12 6.11 -8.93
C ARG A 408 8.03 7.00 -9.79
N ILE A 409 8.56 8.09 -9.26
CA ILE A 409 9.38 9.02 -10.07
C ILE A 409 10.72 8.42 -10.46
N GLY A 410 11.13 7.34 -9.81
CA GLY A 410 12.45 6.74 -10.00
C GLY A 410 13.52 7.46 -9.18
N ASN A 411 14.77 7.18 -9.50
CA ASN A 411 15.94 7.80 -8.93
C ASN A 411 16.38 9.02 -9.73
N ASP A 412 17.17 9.91 -9.11
CA ASP A 412 17.69 11.13 -9.73
C ASP A 412 16.60 12.02 -10.34
N ALA A 413 15.51 12.20 -9.61
CA ALA A 413 14.33 12.92 -10.06
C ALA A 413 13.62 13.66 -8.93
N ASP A 414 12.95 14.75 -9.28
CA ASP A 414 11.99 15.41 -8.42
C ASP A 414 10.67 15.69 -9.15
N GLN A 415 9.60 15.88 -8.36
CA GLN A 415 8.27 16.13 -8.87
C GLN A 415 7.51 17.05 -7.93
N LEU A 416 6.96 18.13 -8.48
CA LEU A 416 5.95 18.95 -7.83
C LEU A 416 4.57 18.56 -8.37
N TYR A 417 3.65 18.22 -7.48
CA TYR A 417 2.25 17.96 -7.78
C TYR A 417 1.36 19.02 -7.13
N LEU A 418 0.45 19.59 -7.91
CA LEU A 418 -0.54 20.56 -7.46
C LEU A 418 -1.92 20.04 -7.86
N GLU A 419 -2.88 20.06 -6.95
CA GLU A 419 -4.26 19.68 -7.25
C GLU A 419 -5.23 20.67 -6.60
N ALA A 420 -6.17 21.20 -7.38
CA ALA A 420 -7.31 21.96 -6.89
C ALA A 420 -8.58 21.14 -7.14
N ASN A 421 -9.37 20.94 -6.08
CA ASN A 421 -10.59 20.15 -6.14
C ASN A 421 -11.78 20.91 -5.65
N TYR A 422 -12.92 20.73 -6.31
CA TYR A 422 -14.20 21.23 -5.84
C TYR A 422 -15.24 20.12 -5.73
N TRP A 423 -15.76 19.87 -4.53
CA TRP A 423 -16.83 18.92 -4.27
C TRP A 423 -18.19 19.55 -4.55
N LEU A 424 -18.78 19.25 -5.71
CA LEU A 424 -20.15 19.67 -6.02
C LEU A 424 -21.15 18.98 -5.08
N ASN A 425 -20.94 17.69 -4.84
CA ASN A 425 -21.65 16.86 -3.88
C ASN A 425 -20.76 15.65 -3.48
N ALA A 426 -21.28 14.69 -2.72
CA ALA A 426 -20.49 13.52 -2.31
C ALA A 426 -20.05 12.62 -3.48
N ASP A 427 -20.72 12.67 -4.63
CA ASP A 427 -20.49 11.81 -5.78
C ASP A 427 -19.73 12.47 -6.92
N THR A 428 -19.78 13.80 -7.00
CA THR A 428 -19.18 14.56 -8.08
C THR A 428 -18.15 15.54 -7.54
N LYS A 429 -16.91 15.39 -8.02
CA LYS A 429 -15.77 16.26 -7.71
C LYS A 429 -15.15 16.76 -9.02
N LEU A 430 -14.97 18.06 -9.15
CA LEU A 430 -14.13 18.65 -10.19
C LEU A 430 -12.70 18.69 -9.68
N ALA A 431 -11.73 18.31 -10.51
CA ALA A 431 -10.32 18.33 -10.14
C ALA A 431 -9.49 18.92 -11.30
N LEU A 432 -8.60 19.85 -10.96
CA LEU A 432 -7.54 20.37 -11.80
C LEU A 432 -6.22 19.90 -11.18
N PHE A 433 -5.36 19.24 -11.94
CA PHE A 433 -4.13 18.63 -11.41
C PHE A 433 -3.04 18.47 -12.45
#